data_AF-A0A4Q3N3C7-F1
#
_entry.id   AF-A0A4Q3N3C7-F1
#
_cell.length_a   1.000
_cell.length_b   1.000
_cell.length_c   1.000
_cell.angle_alpha   90.00
_cell.angle_beta   90.00
_cell.angle_gamma   90.00
#
_symmetry.space_group_name_H-M   'P 1'
#
loop_
_entity.id
_entity.type
_entity.pdbx_description
1 polymer ?
#
loop_
_entity_poly.entity_id
_entity_poly.type
_entity_poly.pdbx_seq_one_letter_code
_entity_poly.pdbx_strand_id
1 'polypeptide(L)'
;MKDRLYESLFILDKCCATILRLSDAIEENQTNETRRRSLDLHIVDLGYYMIMETVSFLDEYNGAFINNVEAEFRERIMTLRKIATPIIKKITRWKDLEKFRNNIVAHPWRKDGRIALPTLSNYNVPSDPLDFHILSHLIHYFRQLLHAEFSTEMEEADHYVRTLANQPDPPPPDYSSLNTEHIELKNVVNELAKEKNRSYGIKIFLYYLDDEPDGAEYDKYGNRVEKN
;
A
#
# COMPACT_ATOMS: atom_id res chain seq x y z
N MET A 1 8.67 -26.79 -12.07
CA MET A 1 7.80 -25.98 -11.19
C MET A 1 8.41 -24.58 -11.27
N LYS A 2 7.65 -23.61 -11.79
CA LYS A 2 8.14 -22.27 -12.23
C LYS A 2 7.76 -21.19 -11.20
N ASP A 3 7.61 -21.61 -9.95
CA ASP A 3 6.91 -20.85 -8.92
C ASP A 3 7.62 -19.54 -8.62
N ARG A 4 8.95 -19.51 -8.63
CA ARG A 4 9.71 -18.30 -8.27
C ARG A 4 9.63 -17.24 -9.35
N LEU A 5 9.72 -17.63 -10.63
CA LEU A 5 9.47 -16.70 -11.72
C LEU A 5 8.05 -16.11 -11.62
N TYR A 6 7.05 -16.95 -11.42
CA TYR A 6 5.65 -16.50 -11.35
C TYR A 6 5.40 -15.55 -10.18
N GLU A 7 5.91 -15.86 -8.99
CA GLU A 7 5.86 -14.96 -7.83
C GLU A 7 6.49 -13.60 -8.16
N SER A 8 7.72 -13.59 -8.71
CA SER A 8 8.40 -12.35 -9.07
C SER A 8 7.66 -11.55 -10.15
N LEU A 9 7.18 -12.21 -11.21
CA LEU A 9 6.43 -11.56 -12.29
C LEU A 9 5.14 -10.91 -11.76
N PHE A 10 4.41 -11.63 -10.91
CA PHE A 10 3.20 -11.10 -10.27
C PHE A 10 3.51 -9.89 -9.39
N ILE A 11 4.53 -9.98 -8.51
CA ILE A 11 4.91 -8.87 -7.62
C ILE A 11 5.33 -7.64 -8.44
N LEU A 12 6.19 -7.82 -9.45
CA LEU A 12 6.63 -6.72 -10.31
C LEU A 12 5.46 -6.06 -11.05
N ASP A 13 4.56 -6.85 -11.65
CA ASP A 13 3.39 -6.31 -12.36
C ASP A 13 2.44 -5.59 -11.40
N LYS A 14 2.25 -6.13 -10.20
CA LYS A 14 1.41 -5.54 -9.17
C LYS A 14 1.95 -4.19 -8.72
N CYS A 15 3.25 -4.09 -8.40
CA CYS A 15 3.87 -2.81 -8.07
C CYS A 15 3.73 -1.81 -9.22
N CYS A 16 3.98 -2.24 -10.48
CA CYS A 16 3.80 -1.38 -11.65
C CYS A 16 2.36 -0.86 -11.76
N ALA A 17 1.37 -1.75 -11.65
CA ALA A 17 -0.03 -1.39 -11.74
C ALA A 17 -0.47 -0.43 -10.62
N THR A 18 0.02 -0.64 -9.39
CA THR A 18 -0.25 0.25 -8.25
C THR A 18 0.35 1.63 -8.49
N ILE A 19 1.62 1.72 -8.91
CA ILE A 19 2.29 3.00 -9.21
C ILE A 19 1.53 3.79 -10.28
N LEU A 20 1.03 3.13 -11.33
CA LEU A 20 0.26 3.78 -12.39
C LEU A 20 -1.07 4.33 -11.85
N ARG A 21 -1.82 3.56 -11.07
CA ARG A 21 -3.07 4.04 -10.45
C ARG A 21 -2.84 5.21 -9.50
N LEU A 22 -1.75 5.20 -8.75
CA LEU A 22 -1.39 6.30 -7.87
C LEU A 22 -1.04 7.57 -8.67
N SER A 23 -0.33 7.40 -9.79
CA SER A 23 -0.04 8.49 -10.73
C SER A 23 -1.32 9.10 -11.30
N ASP A 24 -2.25 8.27 -11.77
CA ASP A 24 -3.56 8.71 -12.29
C ASP A 24 -4.34 9.47 -11.20
N ALA A 25 -4.35 8.94 -9.97
CA ALA A 25 -5.00 9.59 -8.83
C ALA A 25 -4.36 10.95 -8.50
N ILE A 26 -3.04 11.09 -8.61
CA ILE A 26 -2.37 12.38 -8.43
C ILE A 26 -2.83 13.37 -9.51
N GLU A 27 -2.85 12.96 -10.78
CA GLU A 27 -3.25 13.81 -11.91
C GLU A 27 -4.72 14.27 -11.82
N GLU A 28 -5.64 13.36 -11.50
CA GLU A 28 -7.05 13.66 -11.27
C GLU A 28 -7.25 14.69 -10.14
N ASN A 29 -6.44 14.61 -9.09
CA ASN A 29 -6.49 15.54 -7.98
C ASN A 29 -5.91 16.92 -8.33
N GLN A 30 -4.98 17.01 -9.29
CA GLN A 30 -4.42 18.29 -9.74
C GLN A 30 -5.37 19.09 -10.63
N THR A 31 -6.22 18.42 -11.40
CA THR A 31 -7.12 19.07 -12.37
C THR A 31 -8.39 19.63 -11.72
N ASN A 32 -8.72 19.23 -10.49
CA ASN A 32 -9.92 19.67 -9.77
C ASN A 32 -9.68 20.87 -8.84
N GLU A 33 -10.05 22.09 -9.27
CA GLU A 33 -9.84 23.33 -8.51
C GLU A 33 -10.50 23.36 -7.12
N THR A 34 -11.67 22.73 -6.96
CA THR A 34 -12.39 22.65 -5.67
C THR A 34 -11.65 21.77 -4.67
N ARG A 35 -10.93 20.75 -5.15
CA ARG A 35 -10.13 19.85 -4.32
C ARG A 35 -8.81 20.50 -3.88
N ARG A 36 -8.14 21.32 -4.70
CA ARG A 36 -6.80 21.90 -4.43
C ARG A 36 -6.59 22.53 -3.03
N ARG A 37 -7.63 23.08 -2.37
CA ARG A 37 -7.48 23.76 -1.06
C ARG A 37 -7.43 22.84 0.16
N SER A 38 -7.81 21.57 0.06
CA SER A 38 -7.67 20.55 1.13
C SER A 38 -6.66 19.45 0.78
N LEU A 39 -5.95 19.57 -0.35
CA LEU A 39 -5.38 18.45 -1.09
C LEU A 39 -3.86 18.28 -1.04
N ASP A 40 -3.11 19.24 -0.52
CA ASP A 40 -1.64 19.13 -0.51
C ASP A 40 -1.18 17.91 0.30
N LEU A 41 -1.91 17.53 1.35
CA LEU A 41 -1.61 16.33 2.14
C LEU A 41 -1.93 15.02 1.40
N HIS A 42 -3.03 14.96 0.65
CA HIS A 42 -3.40 13.72 -0.07
C HIS A 42 -2.44 13.42 -1.22
N ILE A 43 -2.00 14.42 -1.97
CA ILE A 43 -1.01 14.23 -3.04
C ILE A 43 0.32 13.76 -2.45
N VAL A 44 0.72 14.32 -1.29
CA VAL A 44 1.92 13.90 -0.56
C VAL A 44 1.82 12.44 -0.12
N ASP A 45 0.69 12.03 0.47
CA ASP A 45 0.48 10.64 0.90
C ASP A 45 0.51 9.66 -0.29
N LEU A 46 -0.15 9.99 -1.39
CA LEU A 46 -0.10 9.19 -2.62
C LEU A 46 1.34 9.07 -3.17
N GLY A 47 2.09 10.17 -3.16
CA GLY A 47 3.50 10.19 -3.51
C GLY A 47 4.35 9.30 -2.60
N TYR A 48 4.05 9.26 -1.30
CA TYR A 48 4.76 8.39 -0.35
C TYR A 48 4.52 6.92 -0.71
N TYR A 49 3.27 6.56 -0.99
CA TYR A 49 2.92 5.22 -1.46
C TYR A 49 3.61 4.86 -2.79
N MET A 50 3.71 5.79 -3.75
CA MET A 50 4.46 5.54 -4.99
C MET A 50 5.93 5.24 -4.72
N ILE A 51 6.57 5.95 -3.79
CA ILE A 51 7.96 5.69 -3.40
C ILE A 51 8.08 4.31 -2.75
N MET A 52 7.17 3.95 -1.83
CA MET A 52 7.19 2.64 -1.20
C MET A 52 7.07 1.50 -2.21
N GLU A 53 6.11 1.58 -3.13
CA GLU A 53 5.94 0.60 -4.21
C GLU A 53 7.14 0.54 -5.16
N THR A 54 7.76 1.69 -5.45
CA THR A 54 8.98 1.73 -6.27
C THR A 54 10.13 1.00 -5.61
N VAL A 55 10.30 1.15 -4.29
CA VAL A 55 11.36 0.42 -3.57
C VAL A 55 11.04 -1.08 -3.56
N SER A 56 9.79 -1.48 -3.29
CA SER A 56 9.38 -2.89 -3.37
C SER A 56 9.65 -3.50 -4.75
N PHE A 57 9.33 -2.77 -5.82
CA PHE A 57 9.66 -3.15 -7.19
C PHE A 57 11.18 -3.33 -7.39
N LEU A 58 12.00 -2.39 -6.91
CA LEU A 58 13.45 -2.46 -7.06
C LEU A 58 14.08 -3.60 -6.24
N ASP A 59 13.56 -3.86 -5.05
CA ASP A 59 14.00 -4.95 -4.17
C ASP A 59 13.69 -6.31 -4.82
N GLU A 60 12.47 -6.48 -5.34
CA GLU A 60 12.06 -7.68 -6.06
C GLU A 60 12.90 -7.88 -7.34
N TYR A 61 13.05 -6.82 -8.14
CA TYR A 61 13.80 -6.86 -9.39
C TYR A 61 15.27 -7.21 -9.16
N ASN A 62 15.96 -6.52 -8.23
CA ASN A 62 17.39 -6.74 -7.98
C ASN A 62 17.67 -7.98 -7.12
N GLY A 63 16.68 -8.43 -6.36
CA GLY A 63 16.76 -9.58 -5.46
C GLY A 63 16.26 -10.85 -6.12
N ALA A 64 14.98 -11.18 -5.89
CA ALA A 64 14.40 -12.46 -6.25
C ALA A 64 14.33 -12.68 -7.77
N PHE A 65 13.87 -11.69 -8.53
CA PHE A 65 13.70 -11.83 -9.98
C PHE A 65 15.03 -12.07 -10.71
N ILE A 66 16.11 -11.37 -10.35
CA ILE A 66 17.41 -11.54 -11.00
C ILE A 66 18.17 -12.78 -10.49
N ASN A 67 18.08 -13.11 -9.20
CA ASN A 67 19.00 -14.08 -8.59
C ASN A 67 18.36 -15.43 -8.23
N ASN A 68 17.05 -15.50 -8.01
CA ASN A 68 16.40 -16.65 -7.36
C ASN A 68 15.48 -17.46 -8.27
N VAL A 69 15.25 -17.01 -9.51
CA VAL A 69 14.46 -17.70 -10.53
C VAL A 69 15.10 -18.98 -11.06
N GLU A 70 14.29 -19.82 -11.69
CA GLU A 70 14.68 -21.08 -12.30
C GLU A 70 15.69 -20.88 -13.44
N ALA A 71 16.65 -21.80 -13.56
CA ALA A 71 17.79 -21.66 -14.47
C ALA A 71 17.40 -21.51 -15.95
N GLU A 72 16.26 -22.08 -16.36
CA GLU A 72 15.75 -22.02 -17.73
C GLU A 72 15.39 -20.60 -18.19
N PHE A 73 15.08 -19.68 -17.26
CA PHE A 73 14.74 -18.28 -17.58
C PHE A 73 15.92 -17.32 -17.49
N ARG A 74 17.08 -17.80 -17.00
CA ARG A 74 18.21 -16.94 -16.66
C ARG A 74 18.71 -16.13 -17.85
N GLU A 75 18.74 -16.70 -19.05
CA GLU A 75 19.20 -15.99 -20.24
C GLU A 75 18.25 -14.85 -20.64
N ARG A 76 16.94 -15.11 -20.64
CA ARG A 76 15.89 -14.11 -20.90
C ARG A 76 15.95 -12.97 -19.90
N ILE A 77 16.09 -13.29 -18.61
CA ILE A 77 16.22 -12.30 -17.53
C ILE A 77 17.49 -11.47 -17.68
N MET A 78 18.63 -12.08 -18.03
CA MET A 78 19.87 -11.35 -18.28
C MET A 78 19.78 -10.43 -19.50
N THR A 79 19.04 -10.84 -20.53
CA THR A 79 18.74 -10.00 -21.70
C THR A 79 17.84 -8.83 -21.33
N LEU A 80 16.71 -9.08 -20.67
CA LEU A 80 15.82 -8.05 -20.16
C LEU A 80 16.57 -7.06 -19.26
N ARG A 81 17.43 -7.55 -18.36
CA ARG A 81 18.26 -6.71 -17.48
C ARG A 81 19.16 -5.75 -18.26
N LYS A 82 19.81 -6.23 -19.33
CA LYS A 82 20.63 -5.39 -20.19
C LYS A 82 19.78 -4.32 -20.88
N ILE A 83 18.63 -4.69 -21.43
CA ILE A 83 17.71 -3.77 -22.12
C ILE A 83 17.14 -2.73 -21.14
N ALA A 84 16.74 -3.14 -19.94
CA ALA A 84 16.12 -2.28 -18.94
C ALA A 84 17.12 -1.42 -18.16
N THR A 85 18.43 -1.66 -18.30
CA THR A 85 19.48 -0.92 -17.58
C THR A 85 19.34 0.61 -17.66
N PRO A 86 19.04 1.24 -18.81
CA PRO A 86 18.85 2.69 -18.88
C PRO A 86 17.66 3.19 -18.05
N ILE A 87 16.57 2.43 -17.98
CA ILE A 87 15.37 2.76 -17.20
C ILE A 87 15.71 2.70 -15.70
N ILE A 88 16.32 1.59 -15.26
CA ILE A 88 16.73 1.40 -13.87
C ILE A 88 17.73 2.46 -13.43
N LYS A 89 18.69 2.86 -14.29
CA LYS A 89 19.62 3.97 -14.02
C LYS A 89 18.90 5.31 -13.83
N LYS A 90 17.78 5.54 -14.53
CA LYS A 90 16.99 6.76 -14.36
C LYS A 90 16.21 6.74 -13.05
N ILE A 91 15.63 5.60 -12.67
CA ILE A 91 14.94 5.44 -11.38
C ILE A 91 15.94 5.61 -10.22
N THR A 92 17.10 4.97 -10.30
CA THR A 92 18.12 5.01 -9.24
C THR A 92 18.86 6.36 -9.11
N ARG A 93 18.48 7.38 -9.90
CA ARG A 93 18.94 8.78 -9.68
C ARG A 93 18.45 9.33 -8.33
N TRP A 94 17.30 8.86 -7.89
CA TRP A 94 16.72 9.14 -6.58
C TRP A 94 17.36 8.20 -5.55
N LYS A 95 18.46 8.67 -4.96
CA LYS A 95 19.35 7.83 -4.14
C LYS A 95 18.79 7.48 -2.77
N ASP A 96 17.80 8.23 -2.30
CA ASP A 96 17.26 8.09 -0.95
C ASP A 96 15.91 7.37 -0.90
N LEU A 97 15.46 6.72 -1.99
CA LEU A 97 14.16 6.02 -2.03
C LEU A 97 14.00 5.02 -0.87
N GLU A 98 15.00 4.16 -0.65
CA GLU A 98 14.98 3.16 0.42
C GLU A 98 15.01 3.80 1.81
N LYS A 99 15.87 4.79 1.99
CA LYS A 99 16.01 5.54 3.24
C LYS A 99 14.70 6.26 3.61
N PHE A 100 14.04 6.83 2.59
CA PHE A 100 12.74 7.46 2.74
C PHE A 100 11.68 6.44 3.17
N ARG A 101 11.54 5.32 2.45
CA ARG A 101 10.62 4.22 2.82
C ARG A 101 10.83 3.78 4.27
N ASN A 102 12.08 3.49 4.64
CA ASN A 102 12.41 2.99 5.99
C ASN A 102 12.01 4.02 7.07
N ASN A 103 12.21 5.31 6.80
CA ASN A 103 11.80 6.37 7.71
C ASN A 103 10.27 6.49 7.83
N ILE A 104 9.55 6.45 6.71
CA ILE A 104 8.08 6.54 6.68
C ILE A 104 7.42 5.35 7.39
N VAL A 105 7.95 4.14 7.20
CA VAL A 105 7.40 2.93 7.82
C VAL A 105 7.68 2.88 9.33
N ALA A 106 8.89 3.21 9.77
CA ALA A 106 9.26 3.06 11.17
C ALA A 106 8.77 4.23 12.03
N HIS A 107 9.11 5.47 11.67
CA HIS A 107 8.91 6.64 12.52
C HIS A 107 8.56 7.87 11.69
N PRO A 108 7.38 7.90 11.05
CA PRO A 108 7.00 8.97 10.14
C PRO A 108 6.85 10.33 10.83
N TRP A 109 6.88 10.42 12.17
CA TRP A 109 6.65 11.70 12.87
C TRP A 109 7.70 12.02 13.93
N ARG A 110 8.77 11.22 14.02
CA ARG A 110 9.77 11.36 15.09
C ARG A 110 11.17 11.00 14.62
N LYS A 111 12.14 11.85 14.95
CA LYS A 111 13.57 11.61 14.76
C LYS A 111 14.33 12.07 16.00
N ASP A 112 15.16 11.18 16.56
CA ASP A 112 15.98 11.47 17.75
C ASP A 112 15.18 12.05 18.93
N GLY A 113 13.99 11.48 19.16
CA GLY A 113 13.09 11.90 20.24
C GLY A 113 12.31 13.19 19.98
N ARG A 114 12.55 13.90 18.86
CA ARG A 114 11.85 15.14 18.48
C ARG A 114 10.83 14.89 17.38
N ILE A 115 9.76 15.69 17.36
CA ILE A 115 8.82 15.69 16.24
C ILE A 115 9.60 16.08 14.98
N ALA A 116 9.49 15.25 13.95
CA ALA A 116 10.08 15.50 12.65
C ALA A 116 9.05 15.08 11.61
N LEU A 117 8.57 16.05 10.82
CA LEU A 117 7.74 15.75 9.66
C LEU A 117 8.70 15.37 8.52
N PRO A 118 8.64 14.15 7.98
CA PRO A 118 9.41 13.75 6.83
C PRO A 118 8.87 14.56 5.67
N THR A 119 9.64 15.54 5.23
CA THR A 119 9.37 16.24 3.98
C THR A 119 10.18 15.57 2.88
N LEU A 120 9.60 15.46 1.68
CA LEU A 120 10.31 14.93 0.50
C LEU A 120 11.62 15.68 0.26
N SER A 121 11.66 16.98 0.57
CA SER A 121 12.85 17.85 0.44
C SER A 121 14.08 17.41 1.24
N ASN A 122 13.91 16.58 2.28
CA ASN A 122 15.03 16.07 3.08
C ASN A 122 15.73 14.85 2.44
N TYR A 123 15.20 14.37 1.32
CA TYR A 123 15.64 13.15 0.66
C TYR A 123 15.78 13.40 -0.84
N ASN A 124 16.75 12.76 -1.48
CA ASN A 124 16.80 12.68 -2.94
C ASN A 124 15.79 11.63 -3.44
N VAL A 125 14.52 12.02 -3.51
CA VAL A 125 13.36 11.25 -3.95
C VAL A 125 12.47 12.11 -4.85
N PRO A 126 11.52 11.53 -5.61
CA PRO A 126 10.47 12.31 -6.28
C PRO A 126 9.80 13.24 -5.28
N SER A 127 9.81 14.53 -5.56
CA SER A 127 9.39 15.55 -4.58
C SER A 127 8.29 16.47 -5.09
N ASP A 128 8.03 16.45 -6.39
CA ASP A 128 6.97 17.21 -7.04
C ASP A 128 6.18 16.32 -8.01
N PRO A 129 5.00 16.77 -8.47
CA PRO A 129 4.15 15.97 -9.34
C PRO A 129 4.77 15.58 -10.67
N LEU A 130 5.65 16.42 -11.25
CA LEU A 130 6.35 16.10 -12.48
C LEU A 130 7.34 14.96 -12.26
N ASP A 131 8.07 14.97 -11.14
CA ASP A 131 8.95 13.87 -10.74
C ASP A 131 8.18 12.55 -10.58
N PHE A 132 6.99 12.57 -9.95
CA PHE A 132 6.14 11.39 -9.81
C PHE A 132 5.63 10.87 -11.17
N HIS A 133 5.26 11.79 -12.07
CA HIS A 133 4.87 11.44 -13.44
C HIS A 133 6.03 10.84 -14.25
N ILE A 134 7.24 11.39 -14.12
CA ILE A 134 8.44 10.81 -14.73
C ILE A 134 8.71 9.40 -14.18
N LEU A 135 8.59 9.22 -12.86
CA LEU A 135 8.76 7.92 -12.23
C LEU A 135 7.75 6.89 -12.75
N SER A 136 6.46 7.25 -12.81
CA SER A 136 5.41 6.33 -13.28
C SER A 136 5.63 5.94 -14.75
N HIS A 137 6.08 6.86 -15.61
CA HIS A 137 6.45 6.56 -16.99
C HIS A 137 7.66 5.61 -17.10
N LEU A 138 8.69 5.79 -16.28
CA LEU A 138 9.84 4.87 -16.27
C LEU A 138 9.41 3.45 -15.86
N ILE A 139 8.56 3.34 -14.85
CA ILE A 139 7.97 2.06 -14.42
C ILE A 139 7.08 1.47 -15.52
N HIS A 140 6.28 2.30 -16.21
CA HIS A 140 5.46 1.88 -17.34
C HIS A 140 6.29 1.28 -18.48
N TYR A 141 7.41 1.92 -18.84
CA TYR A 141 8.32 1.39 -19.86
C TYR A 141 8.91 0.04 -19.42
N PHE A 142 9.28 -0.11 -18.16
CA PHE A 142 9.76 -1.39 -17.65
C PHE A 142 8.66 -2.46 -17.73
N ARG A 143 7.43 -2.14 -17.34
CA ARG A 143 6.29 -3.05 -17.44
C ARG A 143 6.07 -3.54 -18.88
N GLN A 144 6.16 -2.64 -19.86
CA GLN A 144 6.07 -3.03 -21.28
C GLN A 144 7.17 -4.01 -21.68
N LEU A 145 8.40 -3.83 -21.19
CA LEU A 145 9.49 -4.79 -21.43
C LEU A 145 9.23 -6.15 -20.78
N LEU A 146 8.69 -6.18 -19.55
CA LEU A 146 8.29 -7.42 -18.90
C LEU A 146 7.24 -8.17 -19.71
N HIS A 147 6.17 -7.49 -20.13
CA HIS A 147 5.10 -8.11 -20.92
C HIS A 147 5.58 -8.56 -22.31
N ALA A 148 6.48 -7.81 -22.94
CA ALA A 148 7.07 -8.20 -24.21
C ALA A 148 7.95 -9.45 -24.10
N GLU A 149 8.71 -9.58 -23.00
CA GLU A 149 9.61 -10.70 -22.79
C GLU A 149 8.87 -11.94 -22.25
N PHE A 150 7.90 -11.77 -21.33
CA PHE A 150 7.29 -12.83 -20.53
C PHE A 150 5.75 -12.91 -20.66
N SER A 151 5.17 -12.56 -21.81
CA SER A 151 3.70 -12.50 -21.98
C SER A 151 2.98 -13.77 -21.52
N THR A 152 3.46 -14.95 -21.95
CA THR A 152 2.87 -16.24 -21.55
C THR A 152 3.05 -16.51 -20.05
N GLU A 153 4.26 -16.31 -19.52
CA GLU A 153 4.52 -16.56 -18.10
C GLU A 153 3.76 -15.59 -17.18
N MET A 154 3.45 -14.38 -17.65
CA MET A 154 2.63 -13.41 -16.91
C MET A 154 1.17 -13.87 -16.78
N GLU A 155 0.58 -14.42 -17.84
CA GLU A 155 -0.77 -15.01 -17.78
C GLU A 155 -0.79 -16.23 -16.86
N GLU A 156 0.22 -17.09 -16.95
CA GLU A 156 0.38 -18.25 -16.07
C GLU A 156 0.59 -17.83 -14.60
N ALA A 157 1.33 -16.76 -14.35
CA ALA A 157 1.59 -16.23 -13.01
C ALA A 157 0.31 -15.71 -12.32
N ASP A 158 -0.57 -15.00 -13.02
CA ASP A 158 -1.86 -14.57 -12.47
C ASP A 158 -2.71 -15.77 -12.08
N HIS A 159 -2.74 -16.82 -12.91
CA HIS A 159 -3.44 -18.06 -12.59
C HIS A 159 -2.84 -18.73 -11.35
N TYR A 160 -1.51 -18.87 -11.29
CA TYR A 160 -0.80 -19.45 -10.16
C TYR A 160 -1.13 -18.75 -8.85
N VAL A 161 -1.05 -17.42 -8.80
CA VAL A 161 -1.32 -16.67 -7.56
C VAL A 161 -2.78 -16.77 -7.12
N ARG A 162 -3.74 -16.87 -8.05
CA ARG A 162 -5.13 -17.17 -7.69
C ARG A 162 -5.27 -18.54 -7.03
N THR A 163 -4.48 -19.53 -7.43
CA THR A 163 -4.50 -20.83 -6.75
C THR A 163 -3.98 -20.76 -5.32
N LEU A 164 -3.03 -19.86 -5.04
CA LEU A 164 -2.56 -19.59 -3.68
C LEU A 164 -3.64 -18.88 -2.83
N ALA A 165 -4.40 -17.97 -3.44
CA ALA A 165 -5.49 -17.26 -2.79
C ALA A 165 -6.72 -18.15 -2.52
N ASN A 166 -6.87 -19.26 -3.22
CA ASN A 166 -7.96 -20.21 -3.02
C ASN A 166 -7.75 -21.17 -1.83
N GLN A 167 -6.75 -20.92 -0.98
CA GLN A 167 -6.70 -21.60 0.31
C GLN A 167 -7.94 -21.20 1.12
N PRO A 168 -8.64 -22.14 1.76
CA PRO A 168 -9.80 -21.80 2.56
C PRO A 168 -9.37 -20.78 3.61
N ASP A 169 -10.03 -19.62 3.60
CA ASP A 169 -9.81 -18.61 4.62
C ASP A 169 -9.95 -19.28 5.99
N PRO A 170 -9.08 -18.93 6.97
CA PRO A 170 -9.36 -19.33 8.34
C PRO A 170 -10.78 -18.85 8.70
N PRO A 171 -11.52 -19.59 9.54
CA PRO A 171 -12.83 -19.13 9.99
C PRO A 171 -12.68 -17.69 10.50
N PRO A 172 -13.61 -16.79 10.16
CA PRO A 172 -13.52 -15.41 10.60
C PRO A 172 -13.39 -15.40 12.14
N PRO A 173 -12.58 -14.50 12.70
CA PRO A 173 -12.46 -14.39 14.15
C PRO A 173 -13.85 -14.16 14.75
N ASP A 174 -14.15 -14.82 15.87
CA ASP A 174 -15.37 -14.54 16.61
C ASP A 174 -15.23 -13.17 17.29
N TYR A 175 -16.00 -12.20 16.80
CA TYR A 175 -16.05 -10.85 17.35
C TYR A 175 -17.29 -10.61 18.22
N SER A 176 -18.08 -11.63 18.56
CA SER A 176 -19.34 -11.48 19.31
C SER A 176 -19.17 -10.75 20.66
N SER A 177 -17.98 -10.81 21.27
CA SER A 177 -17.64 -10.09 22.51
C SER A 177 -17.09 -8.67 22.30
N LEU A 178 -16.77 -8.24 21.07
CA LEU A 178 -15.99 -7.02 20.80
C LEU A 178 -16.62 -5.75 21.40
N ASN A 179 -17.94 -5.62 21.33
CA ASN A 179 -18.65 -4.49 21.93
C ASN A 179 -18.56 -4.49 23.46
N THR A 180 -18.70 -5.67 24.07
CA THR A 180 -18.57 -5.85 25.52
C THR A 180 -17.16 -5.49 25.96
N GLU A 181 -16.14 -5.98 25.25
CA GLU A 181 -14.72 -5.68 25.51
C GLU A 181 -14.44 -4.17 25.40
N HIS A 182 -15.01 -3.47 24.41
CA HIS A 182 -14.85 -2.02 24.26
C HIS A 182 -15.49 -1.23 25.41
N ILE A 183 -16.67 -1.67 25.89
CA ILE A 183 -17.34 -1.05 27.05
C ILE A 183 -16.54 -1.29 28.33
N GLU A 184 -16.08 -2.52 28.55
CA GLU A 184 -15.25 -2.89 29.70
C GLU A 184 -13.95 -2.08 29.71
N LEU A 185 -13.27 -1.98 28.57
CA LEU A 185 -12.05 -1.18 28.44
C LEU A 185 -12.29 0.30 28.77
N LYS A 186 -13.40 0.88 28.28
CA LYS A 186 -13.78 2.26 28.63
C LYS A 186 -13.98 2.42 30.14
N ASN A 187 -14.64 1.47 30.79
CA ASN A 187 -14.88 1.52 32.24
C ASN A 187 -13.57 1.42 33.02
N VAL A 188 -12.67 0.50 32.64
CA VAL A 188 -11.34 0.36 33.24
C VAL A 188 -10.55 1.66 33.12
N VAL A 189 -10.52 2.29 31.93
CA VAL A 189 -9.79 3.55 31.74
C VAL A 189 -10.41 4.68 32.57
N ASN A 190 -11.74 4.74 32.71
CA ASN A 190 -12.41 5.74 33.53
C ASN A 190 -12.11 5.60 35.03
N GLU A 191 -12.08 4.38 35.56
CA GLU A 191 -11.72 4.14 36.96
C GLU A 191 -10.25 4.51 37.21
N LEU A 192 -9.33 4.11 36.33
CA LEU A 192 -7.91 4.51 36.41
C LEU A 192 -7.74 6.04 36.33
N ALA A 193 -8.53 6.72 35.50
CA ALA A 193 -8.51 8.17 35.43
C ALA A 193 -8.96 8.81 36.75
N LYS A 194 -10.05 8.28 37.33
CA LYS A 194 -10.63 8.74 38.59
C LYS A 194 -9.65 8.58 39.77
N GLU A 195 -8.93 7.46 39.85
CA GLU A 195 -7.85 7.26 40.83
C GLU A 195 -6.75 8.34 40.77
N LYS A 196 -6.54 8.93 39.59
CA LYS A 196 -5.59 10.03 39.37
C LYS A 196 -6.24 11.42 39.40
N ASN A 197 -7.48 11.54 39.88
CA ASN A 197 -8.28 12.77 39.85
C ASN A 197 -8.39 13.39 38.44
N ARG A 198 -8.52 12.53 37.42
CA ARG A 198 -8.73 12.91 36.02
C ARG A 198 -10.10 12.41 35.54
N SER A 199 -10.62 13.03 34.49
CA SER A 199 -11.85 12.60 33.81
C SER A 199 -11.63 12.70 32.30
N TYR A 200 -11.75 11.58 31.60
CA TYR A 200 -11.60 11.52 30.15
C TYR A 200 -12.96 11.25 29.49
N GLY A 201 -13.34 12.07 28.50
CA GLY A 201 -14.56 11.88 27.72
C GLY A 201 -14.37 10.85 26.60
N ILE A 202 -14.06 9.59 26.95
CA ILE A 202 -13.74 8.56 25.97
C ILE A 202 -15.01 8.15 25.21
N LYS A 203 -14.99 8.39 23.90
CA LYS A 203 -15.97 7.86 22.96
C LYS A 203 -15.52 6.46 22.52
N ILE A 204 -16.43 5.51 22.56
CA ILE A 204 -16.23 4.17 21.99
C ILE A 204 -17.11 4.02 20.77
N PHE A 205 -16.59 3.29 19.78
CA PHE A 205 -17.35 2.85 18.62
C PHE A 205 -17.80 1.42 18.88
N LEU A 206 -19.09 1.18 18.68
CA LEU A 206 -19.69 -0.14 18.77
C LEU A 206 -20.00 -0.62 17.35
N TYR A 207 -19.80 -1.91 17.13
CA TYR A 207 -19.95 -2.56 15.84
C TYR A 207 -21.27 -3.33 15.81
N TYR A 208 -21.98 -3.21 14.71
CA TYR A 208 -23.08 -4.10 14.39
C TYR A 208 -22.46 -5.30 13.69
N LEU A 209 -22.32 -6.41 14.42
CA LEU A 209 -21.67 -7.64 13.94
C LEU A 209 -22.68 -8.70 13.50
N ASP A 210 -23.96 -8.36 13.47
CA ASP A 210 -25.00 -9.21 12.94
C ASP A 210 -24.96 -9.17 11.41
N ASP A 211 -25.08 -10.35 10.79
CA ASP A 211 -25.61 -10.54 9.44
C ASP A 211 -27.07 -10.04 9.44
N GLU A 212 -27.27 -8.74 9.56
CA GLU A 212 -28.61 -8.20 9.43
C GLU A 212 -29.06 -8.35 7.99
N PRO A 213 -30.24 -8.96 7.74
CA PRO A 213 -30.76 -9.05 6.39
C PRO A 213 -30.87 -7.65 5.81
N ASP A 214 -30.38 -7.51 4.58
CA ASP A 214 -30.37 -6.29 3.78
C ASP A 214 -31.71 -5.52 3.97
N GLY A 215 -31.66 -4.34 4.59
CA GLY A 215 -32.85 -3.46 4.76
C GLY A 215 -33.35 -3.19 6.19
N ALA A 216 -32.59 -3.47 7.25
CA ALA A 216 -32.92 -2.99 8.59
C ALA A 216 -32.74 -1.46 8.71
N GLU A 217 -33.78 -0.76 9.19
CA GLU A 217 -33.75 0.69 9.44
C GLU A 217 -33.52 0.98 10.93
N TYR A 218 -32.63 1.93 11.21
CA TYR A 218 -32.25 2.36 12.56
C TYR A 218 -32.55 3.83 12.77
N ASP A 219 -32.96 4.18 13.98
CA ASP A 219 -33.07 5.58 14.38
C ASP A 219 -31.68 6.23 14.55
N LYS A 220 -31.65 7.56 14.68
CA LYS A 220 -30.40 8.33 14.86
C LYS A 220 -29.63 8.03 16.16
N TYR A 221 -30.17 7.16 17.01
CA TYR A 221 -29.56 6.70 18.26
C TYR A 221 -29.16 5.23 18.20
N GLY A 222 -29.35 4.57 17.05
CA GLY A 222 -28.99 3.17 16.84
C GLY A 222 -30.02 2.17 17.34
N ASN A 223 -31.27 2.58 17.63
CA ASN A 223 -32.35 1.65 17.96
C ASN A 223 -33.03 1.15 16.67
N ARG A 224 -33.36 -0.14 16.62
CA ARG A 224 -34.06 -0.75 15.50
C ARG A 224 -35.48 -0.20 15.37
N VAL A 225 -35.85 0.23 14.17
CA VAL A 225 -37.22 0.67 13.86
C VAL A 225 -38.02 -0.55 13.38
N GLU A 226 -38.96 -1.03 14.19
CA GLU A 226 -39.91 -2.05 13.74
C GLU A 226 -40.87 -1.42 12.72
N LYS A 227 -40.85 -1.92 11.47
CA LYS A 227 -41.89 -1.61 10.49
C LYS A 227 -43.16 -2.34 10.90
N ASN A 228 -44.16 -1.59 11.36
CA ASN A 228 -45.54 -2.07 11.53
C ASN A 228 -46.20 -2.38 10.18
#